data_AF-A0A9D1WBQ8-F1
#
_entry.id   AF-A0A9D1WBQ8-F1
#
_cell.length_a   1.000
_cell.length_b   1.000
_cell.length_c   1.000
_cell.angle_alpha   90.00
_cell.angle_beta   90.00
_cell.angle_gamma   90.00
#
_symmetry.space_group_name_H-M   'P 1'
#
loop_
_entity.id
_entity.type
_entity.pdbx_description
1 polymer ?
#
loop_
_entity_poly.entity_id
_entity_poly.type
_entity_poly.pdbx_seq_one_letter_code
_entity_poly.pdbx_strand_id
1 'polypeptide(L)'
;MQAQAHLAERNHALRRSQHSWQSALLCCSALMLTACSASSVNLGVYLSPEVAQTYGEVPSLEVDVAGVTAKQKQTLEQISVEQYFAPNSALRRSIQPVTLYFSPLQQRPYSIEKSFAAWDLWEQRGAEYVMVLCNLPLLADSAPQGAAGTGASGAASAAGASGSDSRMLFIEMHDGFIKDSSSHVVEITSTGVIKVADEPDAADQGLSTENTSGESLGKSVAQQANEQAAAAAAASAAATASATNAATLSIKAEAEVLVQHNVAGAKPALGDGVMGAEGLEIIPPVPTGSMGKGQFEPIVLE
;
A
#
# COMPACT_ATOMS: atom_id res chain seq x y z
N MET A 1 39.59 -69.03 30.82
CA MET A 1 40.15 -67.96 29.95
C MET A 1 39.36 -67.73 28.65
N GLN A 2 38.71 -68.73 28.04
CA GLN A 2 37.90 -68.54 26.82
C GLN A 2 36.70 -67.58 26.95
N ALA A 3 36.08 -67.47 28.14
CA ALA A 3 34.95 -66.57 28.37
C ALA A 3 35.31 -65.06 28.29
N GLN A 4 36.57 -64.69 28.58
CA GLN A 4 36.99 -63.28 28.50
C GLN A 4 37.31 -62.83 27.07
N ALA A 5 37.78 -63.74 26.21
CA ALA A 5 38.03 -63.44 24.79
C ALA A 5 36.72 -63.10 24.06
N HIS A 6 35.65 -63.83 24.33
CA HIS A 6 34.35 -63.65 23.68
C HIS A 6 33.63 -62.35 24.13
N LEU A 7 34.00 -61.81 25.30
CA LEU A 7 33.46 -60.55 25.82
C LEU A 7 34.18 -59.33 25.23
N ALA A 8 35.47 -59.46 24.94
CA ALA A 8 36.26 -58.42 24.28
C ALA A 8 35.82 -58.21 22.81
N GLU A 9 35.50 -59.29 22.10
CA GLU A 9 35.09 -59.23 20.69
C GLU A 9 33.71 -58.57 20.52
N ARG A 10 32.76 -58.84 21.43
CA ARG A 10 31.44 -58.18 21.46
C ARG A 10 31.55 -56.67 21.70
N ASN A 11 32.44 -56.23 22.58
CA ASN A 11 32.65 -54.80 22.85
C ASN A 11 33.31 -54.07 21.66
N HIS A 12 34.15 -54.76 20.89
CA HIS A 12 34.78 -54.17 19.71
C HIS A 12 33.78 -54.00 18.54
N ALA A 13 32.79 -54.90 18.41
CA ALA A 13 31.74 -54.79 17.40
C ALA A 13 30.79 -53.60 17.66
N LEU A 14 30.42 -53.36 18.92
CA LEU A 14 29.53 -52.25 19.30
C LEU A 14 30.17 -50.87 19.09
N ARG A 15 31.48 -50.73 19.31
CA ARG A 15 32.17 -49.45 19.06
C ARG A 15 32.24 -49.08 17.57
N ARG A 16 32.32 -50.07 16.66
CA ARG A 16 32.32 -49.79 15.21
C ARG A 16 30.95 -49.31 14.72
N SER A 17 29.84 -49.73 15.35
CA SER A 17 28.51 -49.25 14.96
C SER A 17 28.21 -47.85 15.49
N GLN A 18 28.80 -47.41 16.61
CA GLN A 18 28.60 -46.04 17.10
C GLN A 18 29.26 -44.98 16.20
N HIS A 19 30.42 -45.28 15.61
CA HIS A 19 31.11 -44.31 14.75
C HIS A 19 30.40 -44.06 13.41
N SER A 20 29.69 -45.04 12.83
CA SER A 20 29.00 -44.83 11.54
C SER A 20 27.74 -43.97 11.66
N TRP A 21 27.07 -43.97 12.82
CA TRP A 21 25.87 -43.16 13.06
C TRP A 21 26.22 -41.70 13.36
N GLN A 22 27.37 -41.46 14.01
CA GLN A 22 27.86 -40.10 14.26
C GLN A 22 28.32 -39.39 12.99
N SER A 23 28.97 -40.10 12.06
CA SER A 23 29.40 -39.51 10.77
C SER A 23 28.22 -39.16 9.86
N ALA A 24 27.13 -39.95 9.87
CA ALA A 24 25.93 -39.65 9.10
C ALA A 24 25.16 -38.42 9.63
N LEU A 25 25.09 -38.27 10.97
CA LEU A 25 24.43 -37.13 11.61
C LEU A 25 25.18 -35.81 11.36
N LEU A 26 26.52 -35.82 11.33
CA LEU A 26 27.33 -34.62 11.12
C LEU A 26 27.21 -34.06 9.69
N CYS A 27 27.06 -34.93 8.68
CA CYS A 27 26.88 -34.49 7.28
C CYS A 27 25.50 -33.87 7.02
N CYS A 28 24.43 -34.33 7.70
CA CYS A 28 23.09 -33.75 7.56
C CYS A 28 22.98 -32.36 8.22
N SER A 29 23.75 -32.07 9.27
CA SER A 29 23.77 -30.75 9.91
C SER A 29 24.44 -29.68 9.05
N ALA A 30 25.47 -30.04 8.28
CA ALA A 30 26.19 -29.10 7.42
C ALA A 30 25.36 -28.62 6.20
N LEU A 31 24.46 -29.46 5.68
CA LEU A 31 23.60 -29.12 4.54
C LEU A 31 22.43 -28.18 4.91
N MET A 32 22.05 -28.12 6.18
CA MET A 32 20.99 -27.20 6.67
C MET A 32 21.50 -25.77 6.92
N LEU A 33 22.83 -25.56 6.99
CA LEU A 33 23.43 -24.23 7.19
C LEU A 33 23.70 -23.48 5.88
N THR A 34 23.59 -24.14 4.72
CA THR A 34 23.65 -23.50 3.39
C THR A 34 22.28 -23.07 2.86
N ALA A 35 21.22 -23.21 3.66
CA ALA A 35 19.88 -22.78 3.27
C ALA A 35 19.75 -21.25 3.42
N CYS A 36 19.74 -20.58 2.27
CA CYS A 36 19.06 -19.31 2.02
C CYS A 36 19.56 -18.06 2.76
N SER A 37 20.69 -17.51 2.33
CA SER A 37 20.69 -16.08 2.03
C SER A 37 19.98 -15.87 0.69
N ALA A 38 18.67 -16.14 0.65
CA ALA A 38 17.86 -15.67 -0.47
C ALA A 38 17.90 -14.16 -0.38
N SER A 39 18.55 -13.51 -1.36
CA SER A 39 18.61 -12.07 -1.46
C SER A 39 17.19 -11.53 -1.55
N SER A 40 16.63 -11.09 -0.42
CA SER A 40 15.37 -10.38 -0.41
C SER A 40 15.62 -9.04 -1.09
N VAL A 41 14.93 -8.79 -2.20
CA VAL A 41 14.91 -7.45 -2.80
C VAL A 41 14.28 -6.52 -1.77
N ASN A 42 15.04 -5.54 -1.33
CA ASN A 42 14.61 -4.55 -0.36
C ASN A 42 14.71 -3.19 -1.02
N LEU A 43 13.61 -2.45 -1.02
CA LEU A 43 13.61 -1.05 -1.38
C LEU A 43 13.83 -0.23 -0.10
N GLY A 44 15.05 0.28 0.06
CA GLY A 44 15.40 1.20 1.12
C GLY A 44 14.97 2.63 0.72
N VAL A 45 14.37 3.37 1.64
CA VAL A 45 14.09 4.80 1.47
C VAL A 45 14.70 5.53 2.66
N TYR A 46 15.57 6.50 2.38
CA TYR A 46 16.29 7.26 3.41
C TYR A 46 16.27 8.75 3.12
N LEU A 47 16.40 9.52 4.21
CA LEU A 47 16.53 10.96 4.13
C LEU A 47 18.01 11.34 4.15
N SER A 48 18.44 12.13 3.18
CA SER A 48 19.82 12.62 3.15
C SER A 48 20.10 13.54 4.34
N PRO A 49 21.28 13.48 4.98
CA PRO A 49 21.67 14.45 6.00
C PRO A 49 21.64 15.91 5.50
N GLU A 50 21.77 16.13 4.19
CA GLU A 50 21.67 17.45 3.54
C GLU A 50 20.30 18.12 3.76
N VAL A 51 19.24 17.35 4.00
CA VAL A 51 17.90 17.89 4.26
C VAL A 51 17.91 18.73 5.52
N ALA A 52 18.48 18.22 6.62
CA ALA A 52 18.59 18.98 7.86
C ALA A 52 19.45 20.24 7.69
N GLN A 53 20.53 20.15 6.90
CA GLN A 53 21.41 21.29 6.64
C GLN A 53 20.71 22.40 5.85
N THR A 54 19.87 22.02 4.89
CA THR A 54 19.20 22.97 3.99
C THR A 54 18.02 23.65 4.68
N TYR A 55 17.21 22.90 5.43
CA TYR A 55 16.01 23.43 6.10
C TYR A 55 16.28 23.91 7.53
N GLY A 56 17.50 23.75 8.05
CA GLY A 56 17.89 24.05 9.43
C GLY A 56 17.47 22.98 10.45
N GLU A 57 16.41 22.25 10.16
CA GLU A 57 15.97 21.05 10.85
C GLU A 57 15.37 20.05 9.84
N VAL A 58 15.16 18.79 10.26
CA VAL A 58 14.48 17.81 9.41
C VAL A 58 12.97 18.12 9.37
N PRO A 59 12.38 18.47 8.21
CA PRO A 59 10.96 18.72 8.14
C PRO A 59 10.16 17.42 8.29
N SER A 60 8.93 17.52 8.79
CA SER A 60 7.97 16.43 8.71
C SER A 60 7.51 16.25 7.27
N LEU A 61 7.76 15.09 6.68
CA LEU A 61 7.46 14.81 5.27
C LEU A 61 6.83 13.43 5.09
N GLU A 62 5.93 13.37 4.11
CA GLU A 62 5.27 12.13 3.67
C GLU A 62 5.94 11.65 2.37
N VAL A 63 6.22 10.35 2.30
CA VAL A 63 6.75 9.71 1.09
C VAL A 63 5.83 8.56 0.71
N ASP A 64 5.25 8.62 -0.47
CA ASP A 64 4.41 7.57 -1.01
C ASP A 64 5.22 6.69 -1.95
N VAL A 65 5.22 5.38 -1.67
CA VAL A 65 5.82 4.36 -2.52
C VAL A 65 4.73 3.46 -3.09
N ALA A 66 4.69 3.27 -4.40
CA ALA A 66 3.66 2.43 -5.03
C ALA A 66 4.13 1.78 -6.33
N GLY A 67 3.62 0.58 -6.61
CA GLY A 67 3.67 0.00 -7.95
C GLY A 67 2.63 0.66 -8.86
N VAL A 68 3.06 1.08 -10.05
CA VAL A 68 2.22 1.77 -11.04
C VAL A 68 2.40 1.19 -12.44
N THR A 69 1.33 1.20 -13.23
CA THR A 69 1.33 0.82 -14.66
C THR A 69 1.91 1.94 -15.53
N ALA A 70 2.28 1.66 -16.78
CA ALA A 70 2.72 2.70 -17.72
C ALA A 70 1.69 3.83 -17.90
N LYS A 71 0.40 3.50 -17.93
CA LYS A 71 -0.70 4.49 -18.04
C LYS A 71 -0.78 5.39 -16.80
N GLN A 72 -0.61 4.82 -15.61
CA GLN A 72 -0.60 5.58 -14.37
C GLN A 72 0.62 6.50 -14.31
N LYS A 73 1.81 6.02 -14.69
CA LYS A 73 3.03 6.83 -14.80
C LYS A 73 2.81 8.06 -15.69
N GLN A 74 2.26 7.88 -16.90
CA GLN A 74 1.96 8.99 -17.80
C GLN A 74 0.98 10.02 -17.18
N THR A 75 0.00 9.54 -16.40
CA THR A 75 -0.95 10.41 -15.70
C THR A 75 -0.26 11.17 -14.56
N LEU A 76 0.60 10.49 -13.81
CA LEU A 76 1.35 11.05 -12.69
C LEU A 76 2.33 12.13 -13.14
N GLU A 77 3.01 11.93 -14.27
CA GLU A 77 3.94 12.90 -14.87
C GLU A 77 3.24 14.21 -15.30
N GLN A 78 1.92 14.20 -15.46
CA GLN A 78 1.13 15.37 -15.88
C GLN A 78 0.56 16.17 -14.70
N ILE A 79 0.63 15.66 -13.48
CA ILE A 79 0.09 16.33 -12.30
C ILE A 79 1.22 16.82 -11.38
N SER A 80 0.97 17.90 -10.65
CA SER A 80 1.93 18.36 -9.64
C SER A 80 1.87 17.50 -8.39
N VAL A 81 2.98 17.45 -7.64
CA VAL A 81 3.05 16.76 -6.33
C VAL A 81 2.01 17.32 -5.37
N GLU A 82 1.76 18.63 -5.36
CA GLU A 82 0.73 19.25 -4.52
C GLU A 82 -0.67 18.76 -4.89
N GLN A 83 -0.95 18.60 -6.18
CA GLN A 83 -2.22 18.04 -6.64
C GLN A 83 -2.34 16.56 -6.26
N TYR A 84 -1.25 15.80 -6.32
CA TYR A 84 -1.22 14.41 -5.88
C TYR A 84 -1.52 14.28 -4.38
N PHE A 85 -0.87 15.07 -3.53
CA PHE A 85 -1.02 15.06 -2.07
C PHE A 85 -2.23 15.86 -1.56
N ALA A 86 -3.00 16.50 -2.45
CA ALA A 86 -4.20 17.22 -2.07
C ALA A 86 -5.18 16.33 -1.29
N PRO A 87 -5.87 16.87 -0.27
CA PRO A 87 -6.91 16.13 0.43
C PRO A 87 -7.92 15.57 -0.56
N ASN A 88 -8.27 14.28 -0.40
CA ASN A 88 -9.19 13.58 -1.28
C ASN A 88 -8.72 13.37 -2.73
N SER A 89 -7.42 13.40 -3.01
CA SER A 89 -6.86 12.99 -4.30
C SER A 89 -7.35 11.59 -4.71
N ALA A 90 -8.18 11.55 -5.75
CA ALA A 90 -8.73 10.30 -6.28
C ALA A 90 -7.62 9.40 -6.84
N LEU A 91 -6.56 10.00 -7.38
CA LEU A 91 -5.41 9.29 -7.91
C LEU A 91 -4.58 8.64 -6.79
N ARG A 92 -4.25 9.38 -5.72
CA ARG A 92 -3.54 8.81 -4.56
C ARG A 92 -4.32 7.63 -3.97
N ARG A 93 -5.64 7.76 -3.83
CA ARG A 93 -6.51 6.68 -3.33
C ARG A 93 -6.58 5.46 -4.26
N SER A 94 -6.56 5.65 -5.59
CA SER A 94 -6.65 4.54 -6.53
C SER A 94 -5.34 3.76 -6.62
N ILE A 95 -4.19 4.42 -6.45
CA ILE A 95 -2.87 3.80 -6.46
C ILE A 95 -2.65 2.97 -5.19
N GLN A 96 -3.18 3.39 -4.03
CA GLN A 96 -2.98 2.76 -2.72
C GLN A 96 -1.48 2.63 -2.37
N PRO A 97 -0.78 3.76 -2.21
CA PRO A 97 0.64 3.77 -1.87
C PRO A 97 0.88 3.25 -0.45
N VAL A 98 2.11 2.77 -0.22
CA VAL A 98 2.70 2.63 1.12
C VAL A 98 3.26 4.00 1.50
N THR A 99 2.67 4.64 2.49
CA THR A 99 3.10 5.96 2.98
C THR A 99 4.11 5.81 4.11
N LEU A 100 5.27 6.43 3.94
CA LEU A 100 6.36 6.53 4.91
C LEU A 100 6.37 7.94 5.49
N TYR A 101 6.67 8.07 6.78
CA TYR A 101 6.64 9.33 7.50
C TYR A 101 8.02 9.63 8.08
N PHE A 102 8.66 10.70 7.62
CA PHE A 102 9.88 11.19 8.24
C PHE A 102 9.57 12.41 9.10
N SER A 103 10.25 12.53 10.23
CA SER A 103 10.11 13.66 11.15
C SER A 103 11.41 13.91 11.91
N PRO A 104 11.57 15.04 12.62
CA PRO A 104 12.73 15.25 13.49
C PRO A 104 13.02 14.09 14.44
N LEU A 105 11.98 13.39 14.90
CA LEU A 105 12.07 12.27 15.84
C LEU A 105 12.23 10.90 15.15
N GLN A 106 11.91 10.82 13.85
CA GLN A 106 11.89 9.60 13.07
C GLN A 106 12.60 9.81 11.74
N GLN A 107 13.92 9.68 11.79
CA GLN A 107 14.82 9.83 10.63
C GLN A 107 15.38 8.48 10.15
N ARG A 108 14.95 7.38 10.78
CA ARG A 108 15.45 6.04 10.47
C ARG A 108 15.07 5.66 9.03
N PRO A 109 15.96 5.02 8.26
CA PRO A 109 15.63 4.49 6.95
C PRO A 109 14.45 3.51 7.05
N TYR A 110 13.60 3.52 6.03
CA TYR A 110 12.56 2.53 5.85
C TYR A 110 13.03 1.47 4.85
N SER A 111 12.73 0.21 5.13
CA SER A 111 12.95 -0.88 4.20
C SER A 111 11.61 -1.51 3.85
N ILE A 112 11.28 -1.54 2.57
CA ILE A 112 10.12 -2.24 2.04
C ILE A 112 10.60 -3.57 1.47
N GLU A 113 10.52 -4.60 2.31
CA GLU A 113 10.92 -5.96 1.93
C GLU A 113 10.01 -6.52 0.84
N LYS A 114 10.54 -7.34 -0.07
CA LYS A 114 9.75 -8.07 -1.08
C LYS A 114 8.61 -8.91 -0.48
N SER A 115 8.77 -9.35 0.78
CA SER A 115 7.76 -10.11 1.54
C SER A 115 6.53 -9.28 1.91
N PHE A 116 6.58 -7.96 1.76
CA PHE A 116 5.52 -7.06 2.15
C PHE A 116 4.32 -7.20 1.21
N ALA A 117 3.11 -7.33 1.76
CA ALA A 117 1.88 -7.58 0.99
C ALA A 117 1.58 -6.54 -0.12
N ALA A 118 2.20 -5.35 -0.03
CA ALA A 118 2.11 -4.35 -1.08
C ALA A 118 2.71 -4.83 -2.41
N TRP A 119 3.81 -5.61 -2.38
CA TRP A 119 4.44 -6.13 -3.60
C TRP A 119 3.52 -7.07 -4.36
N ASP A 120 2.90 -8.02 -3.67
CA ASP A 120 1.92 -8.93 -4.27
C ASP A 120 0.75 -8.15 -4.89
N LEU A 121 0.29 -7.10 -4.21
CA LEU A 121 -0.79 -6.24 -4.70
C LEU A 121 -0.37 -5.41 -5.92
N TRP A 122 0.87 -4.94 -5.98
CA TRP A 122 1.43 -4.24 -7.13
C TRP A 122 1.58 -5.18 -8.33
N GLU A 123 2.11 -6.39 -8.12
CA GLU A 123 2.24 -7.42 -9.16
C GLU A 123 0.87 -7.83 -9.73
N GLN A 124 -0.12 -8.08 -8.85
CA GLN A 124 -1.50 -8.40 -9.27
C GLN A 124 -2.15 -7.28 -10.10
N ARG A 125 -1.75 -6.03 -9.89
CA ARG A 125 -2.23 -4.87 -10.66
C ARG A 125 -1.47 -4.63 -11.97
N GLY A 126 -0.47 -5.46 -12.26
CA GLY A 126 0.39 -5.30 -13.44
C GLY A 126 1.29 -4.06 -13.32
N ALA A 127 1.79 -3.76 -12.12
CA ALA A 127 2.77 -2.68 -11.96
C ALA A 127 4.02 -2.94 -12.82
N GLU A 128 4.41 -1.93 -13.58
CA GLU A 128 5.59 -1.93 -14.45
C GLU A 128 6.69 -1.02 -13.87
N TYR A 129 6.33 -0.13 -12.95
CA TYR A 129 7.24 0.81 -12.32
C TYR A 129 6.96 0.88 -10.82
N VAL A 130 8.01 1.08 -10.02
CA VAL A 130 7.89 1.57 -8.64
C VAL A 130 8.01 3.09 -8.67
N MET A 131 6.96 3.77 -8.24
CA MET A 131 6.97 5.21 -7.99
C MET A 131 7.41 5.47 -6.55
N VAL A 132 8.31 6.44 -6.38
CA VAL A 132 8.61 7.08 -5.08
C VAL A 132 8.30 8.56 -5.23
N LEU A 133 7.40 9.07 -4.38
CA LEU A 133 6.95 10.45 -4.43
C LEU A 133 7.05 11.10 -3.06
N CYS A 134 7.74 12.22 -2.95
CA CYS A 134 7.97 12.91 -1.68
C CYS A 134 7.20 14.24 -1.60
N ASN A 135 6.44 14.44 -0.52
CA ASN A 135 5.80 15.71 -0.21
C ASN A 135 6.80 16.68 0.44
N LEU A 136 7.79 17.13 -0.33
CA LEU A 136 8.78 18.10 0.13
C LEU A 136 8.37 19.52 -0.28
N PRO A 137 8.47 20.53 0.61
CA PRO A 137 8.23 21.91 0.24
C PRO A 137 9.28 22.42 -0.75
N LEU A 138 8.83 23.00 -1.87
CA LEU A 138 9.72 23.64 -2.84
C LEU A 138 10.34 24.89 -2.21
N LEU A 139 11.67 24.91 -2.11
CA LEU A 139 12.40 26.14 -1.82
C LEU A 139 12.27 27.03 -3.05
N ALA A 140 11.83 28.28 -2.86
CA ALA A 140 11.53 29.22 -3.95
C ALA A 140 12.71 29.43 -4.92
N ASP A 141 13.93 29.18 -4.46
CA ASP A 141 15.17 29.33 -5.24
C ASP A 141 15.54 28.09 -6.08
N SER A 142 14.80 26.99 -5.94
CA SER A 142 15.07 25.72 -6.65
C SER A 142 14.31 25.61 -7.98
N ALA A 143 13.56 26.64 -8.38
CA ALA A 143 12.93 26.66 -9.69
C ALA A 143 14.03 26.49 -10.76
N PRO A 144 13.89 25.54 -11.70
CA PRO A 144 14.92 25.25 -12.69
C PRO A 144 15.30 26.55 -13.38
N GLN A 145 16.57 26.94 -13.20
CA GLN A 145 17.15 28.22 -13.58
C GLN A 145 17.34 28.31 -15.11
N GLY A 146 16.27 28.04 -15.86
CA GLY A 146 16.22 27.97 -17.32
C GLY A 146 15.19 28.91 -17.95
N ALA A 147 14.47 29.71 -17.18
CA ALA A 147 13.52 30.71 -17.69
C ALA A 147 13.75 32.10 -17.06
N ALA A 148 14.97 32.60 -17.15
CA ALA A 148 15.25 34.02 -16.93
C ALA A 148 14.68 34.84 -18.11
N GLY A 149 13.36 35.05 -18.10
CA GLY A 149 12.60 35.83 -19.07
C GLY A 149 11.60 36.75 -18.38
N THR A 150 12.13 37.79 -17.73
CA THR A 150 11.49 39.09 -17.41
C THR A 150 9.99 39.12 -17.10
N GLY A 151 9.69 39.16 -15.80
CA GLY A 151 8.85 40.21 -15.22
C GLY A 151 7.36 40.18 -15.53
N ALA A 152 6.61 39.36 -14.80
CA ALA A 152 5.24 39.70 -14.39
C ALA A 152 4.88 38.89 -13.14
N SER A 153 4.82 39.57 -12.00
CA SER A 153 4.14 39.08 -10.80
C SER A 153 2.64 39.00 -11.09
N GLY A 154 2.16 37.82 -11.47
CA GLY A 154 0.74 37.59 -11.72
C GLY A 154 0.42 36.12 -11.86
N ALA A 155 -0.31 35.59 -10.87
CA ALA A 155 -1.17 34.41 -10.91
C ALA A 155 -0.61 33.11 -11.50
N ALA A 156 -0.44 32.12 -10.62
CA ALA A 156 -0.53 30.69 -10.88
C ALA A 156 0.03 30.22 -12.23
N SER A 157 1.34 29.95 -12.28
CA SER A 157 1.94 29.32 -13.45
C SER A 157 1.42 27.88 -13.61
N ALA A 158 0.42 27.73 -14.45
CA ALA A 158 0.05 26.45 -15.04
C ALA A 158 1.14 26.03 -16.04
N ALA A 159 1.61 24.79 -15.87
CA ALA A 159 2.14 23.86 -16.88
C ALA A 159 2.89 24.43 -18.09
N GLY A 160 4.19 24.14 -18.21
CA GLY A 160 4.90 24.47 -19.44
C GLY A 160 6.38 24.14 -19.55
N ALA A 161 6.89 23.11 -18.87
CA ALA A 161 8.15 22.49 -19.26
C ALA A 161 8.15 21.06 -18.74
N SER A 162 8.36 20.08 -19.63
CA SER A 162 8.44 18.64 -19.34
C SER A 162 9.70 18.26 -18.53
N GLY A 163 10.04 19.06 -17.51
CA GLY A 163 10.92 18.62 -16.44
C GLY A 163 10.08 17.84 -15.45
N SER A 164 10.31 16.55 -15.34
CA SER A 164 9.74 15.73 -14.26
C SER A 164 10.04 16.42 -12.92
N ASP A 165 9.01 16.61 -12.09
CA ASP A 165 9.17 17.13 -10.73
C ASP A 165 10.25 16.32 -10.00
N SER A 166 11.28 16.98 -9.47
CA SER A 166 12.43 16.29 -8.86
C SER A 166 12.02 15.38 -7.70
N ARG A 167 10.88 15.68 -7.06
CA ARG A 167 10.27 14.95 -5.95
C ARG A 167 9.58 13.65 -6.37
N MET A 168 9.61 13.30 -7.66
CA MET A 168 9.00 12.11 -8.24
C MET A 168 10.07 11.26 -8.94
N LEU A 169 10.19 10.00 -8.52
CA LEU A 169 11.05 9.01 -9.17
C LEU A 169 10.21 7.81 -9.64
N PHE A 170 10.46 7.36 -10.86
CA PHE A 170 9.94 6.09 -11.38
C PHE A 170 11.10 5.15 -11.64
N ILE A 171 11.05 3.98 -11.01
CA ILE A 171 12.03 2.91 -11.19
C ILE A 171 11.34 1.80 -11.97
N GLU A 172 11.90 1.42 -13.12
CA GLU A 172 11.30 0.39 -13.96
C GLU A 172 11.47 -1.00 -13.34
N MET A 173 10.36 -1.73 -13.20
CA MET A 173 10.33 -3.10 -12.68
C MET A 173 10.65 -4.08 -13.81
N HIS A 174 11.86 -3.98 -14.39
CA HIS A 174 12.33 -5.00 -15.32
C HIS A 174 12.54 -6.33 -14.59
N ASP A 175 12.56 -7.42 -15.36
CA ASP A 175 12.87 -8.77 -14.86
C ASP A 175 14.15 -8.79 -14.00
N GLY A 176 15.16 -7.97 -14.32
CA GLY A 176 16.41 -7.84 -13.56
C GLY A 176 16.27 -7.11 -12.22
N PHE A 177 15.36 -6.13 -12.10
CA PHE A 177 15.07 -5.42 -10.83
C PHE A 177 14.57 -6.39 -9.76
N ILE A 178 13.80 -7.40 -10.18
CA ILE A 178 13.19 -8.39 -9.29
C ILE A 178 14.10 -9.63 -9.11
N LYS A 179 14.91 -9.99 -10.11
CA LYS A 179 15.66 -11.26 -10.16
C LYS A 179 17.14 -11.16 -9.77
N ASP A 180 17.83 -10.05 -10.05
CA ASP A 180 19.30 -10.02 -10.03
C ASP A 180 19.93 -9.36 -8.79
N SER A 181 19.13 -9.10 -7.74
CA SER A 181 19.62 -8.82 -6.39
C SER A 181 20.65 -7.67 -6.25
N SER A 182 20.12 -6.46 -6.03
CA SER A 182 20.81 -5.43 -5.26
C SER A 182 19.74 -4.70 -4.44
N SER A 183 19.99 -4.43 -3.16
CA SER A 183 19.15 -3.52 -2.40
C SER A 183 19.06 -2.20 -3.19
N HIS A 184 17.84 -1.76 -3.50
CA HIS A 184 17.65 -0.48 -4.15
C HIS A 184 17.47 0.55 -3.06
N VAL A 185 18.41 1.45 -2.92
CA VAL A 185 18.35 2.46 -1.87
C VAL A 185 18.03 3.80 -2.50
N VAL A 186 16.95 4.40 -2.04
CA VAL A 186 16.40 5.64 -2.56
C VAL A 186 16.66 6.77 -1.58
N GLU A 187 17.51 7.71 -1.98
CA GLU A 187 17.87 8.89 -1.19
C GLU A 187 16.93 10.05 -1.49
N ILE A 188 16.36 10.66 -0.45
CA ILE A 188 15.60 11.90 -0.56
C ILE A 188 16.52 13.05 -0.15
N THR A 189 16.91 13.87 -1.13
CA THR A 189 17.75 15.05 -0.92
C THR A 189 16.92 16.31 -0.64
N SER A 190 17.57 17.39 -0.20
CA SER A 190 16.92 18.67 0.10
C SER A 190 16.31 19.37 -1.11
N THR A 191 16.80 19.04 -2.30
CA THR A 191 16.28 19.57 -3.58
C THR A 191 15.05 18.81 -4.07
N GLY A 192 14.58 17.85 -3.29
CA GLY A 192 13.55 16.90 -3.70
C GLY A 192 14.09 15.81 -4.62
N VAL A 193 15.33 15.92 -5.14
CA VAL A 193 15.90 14.92 -6.06
C VAL A 193 16.01 13.58 -5.33
N ILE A 194 15.35 12.60 -5.91
CA ILE A 194 15.33 11.22 -5.45
C ILE A 194 16.37 10.44 -6.27
N LYS A 195 17.42 9.93 -5.63
CA LYS A 195 18.50 9.18 -6.31
C LYS A 195 18.50 7.71 -5.91
N VAL A 196 18.81 6.83 -6.86
CA VAL A 196 19.19 5.45 -6.56
C VAL A 196 20.65 5.48 -6.16
N ALA A 197 20.95 5.08 -4.93
CA ALA A 197 22.28 5.02 -4.36
C ALA A 197 22.62 3.59 -3.93
N ASP A 198 23.92 3.32 -3.78
CA ASP A 198 24.38 2.15 -3.05
C ASP A 198 24.00 2.27 -1.58
N GLU A 199 23.87 1.13 -0.89
CA GLU A 199 23.56 1.11 0.53
C GLU A 199 24.63 1.89 1.30
N PRO A 200 24.24 2.94 2.06
CA PRO A 200 25.21 3.78 2.74
C PRO A 200 26.00 2.93 3.73
N ASP A 201 27.33 3.03 3.67
CA ASP A 201 28.19 2.39 4.65
C ASP A 201 27.73 2.81 6.05
N ALA A 202 27.48 1.84 6.93
CA ALA A 202 26.93 2.09 8.27
C ALA A 202 27.78 3.07 9.11
N ALA A 203 29.03 3.32 8.70
CA ALA A 203 29.93 4.29 9.30
C ALA A 203 29.54 5.77 9.01
N ASP A 204 28.94 6.06 7.86
CA ASP A 204 28.67 7.44 7.42
C ASP A 204 27.33 7.99 7.94
N GLN A 205 26.42 7.14 8.41
CA GLN A 205 25.10 7.61 8.87
C GLN A 205 25.15 8.37 10.20
N GLY A 206 26.25 8.35 10.96
CA GLY A 206 26.34 9.05 12.25
C GLY A 206 25.28 8.63 13.30
N LEU A 207 24.42 7.67 12.95
CA LEU A 207 23.45 7.05 13.83
C LEU A 207 24.22 6.11 14.75
N SER A 208 24.46 6.56 15.97
CA SER A 208 24.92 5.71 17.06
C SER A 208 24.01 4.48 17.15
N THR A 209 24.60 3.31 16.91
CA THR A 209 23.95 1.98 16.88
C THR A 209 23.46 1.52 18.26
N GLU A 210 23.38 2.41 19.25
CA GLU A 210 22.99 2.06 20.62
C GLU A 210 21.49 1.77 20.80
N ASN A 211 20.67 1.85 19.75
CA ASN A 211 19.24 1.49 19.82
C ASN A 211 18.81 0.58 18.65
N THR A 212 19.65 -0.39 18.28
CA THR A 212 19.35 -1.42 17.26
C THR A 212 18.74 -2.67 17.90
N SER A 213 17.61 -2.50 18.57
CA SER A 213 16.60 -3.56 18.59
C SER A 213 15.88 -3.45 17.25
N GLY A 214 16.27 -4.25 16.27
CA GLY A 214 15.61 -4.37 14.98
C GLY A 214 14.19 -4.88 15.16
N GLU A 215 13.28 -3.99 15.51
CA GLU A 215 11.86 -4.27 15.51
C GLU A 215 11.42 -4.24 14.04
N SER A 216 11.29 -5.43 13.45
CA SER A 216 10.78 -5.61 12.09
C SER A 216 9.43 -4.89 11.95
N LEU A 217 9.42 -3.75 11.26
CA LEU A 217 8.22 -2.95 10.95
C LEU A 217 7.15 -3.75 10.18
N GLY A 218 7.48 -4.94 9.68
CA GLY A 218 6.54 -5.85 9.04
C GLY A 218 5.39 -6.32 9.95
N LYS A 219 5.57 -6.36 11.29
CA LYS A 219 4.47 -6.72 12.20
C LYS A 219 3.67 -5.50 12.66
N SER A 220 4.30 -4.38 12.99
CA SER A 220 3.57 -3.24 13.55
C SER A 220 2.72 -2.50 12.51
N VAL A 221 3.19 -2.35 11.26
CA VAL A 221 2.39 -1.63 10.24
C VAL A 221 1.23 -2.50 9.74
N ALA A 222 1.45 -3.80 9.51
CA ALA A 222 0.36 -4.72 9.15
C ALA A 222 -0.64 -4.90 10.30
N GLN A 223 -0.17 -4.96 11.54
CA GLN A 223 -1.04 -5.03 12.71
C GLN A 223 -1.78 -3.71 12.94
N GLN A 224 -1.14 -2.56 12.74
CA GLN A 224 -1.77 -1.24 12.85
C GLN A 224 -2.77 -1.00 11.71
N ALA A 225 -2.50 -1.46 10.49
CA ALA A 225 -3.45 -1.44 9.39
C ALA A 225 -4.64 -2.37 9.65
N ASN A 226 -4.41 -3.55 10.23
CA ASN A 226 -5.47 -4.47 10.62
C ASN A 226 -6.31 -3.94 11.79
N GLU A 227 -5.68 -3.28 12.78
CA GLU A 227 -6.36 -2.62 13.88
C GLU A 227 -7.15 -1.39 13.40
N GLN A 228 -6.62 -0.60 12.47
CA GLN A 228 -7.36 0.51 11.86
C GLN A 228 -8.52 0.02 10.97
N ALA A 229 -8.34 -1.07 10.21
CA ALA A 229 -9.42 -1.68 9.44
C ALA A 229 -10.51 -2.26 10.35
N ALA A 230 -10.13 -2.91 11.45
CA ALA A 230 -11.06 -3.41 12.46
C ALA A 230 -11.82 -2.27 13.16
N ALA A 231 -11.14 -1.16 13.48
CA ALA A 231 -11.76 0.04 14.05
C ALA A 231 -12.75 0.70 13.07
N ALA A 232 -12.40 0.79 11.78
CA ALA A 232 -13.28 1.31 10.74
C ALA A 232 -14.51 0.42 10.51
N ALA A 233 -14.34 -0.91 10.56
CA ALA A 233 -15.44 -1.88 10.48
C ALA A 233 -16.36 -1.82 11.71
N ALA A 234 -15.80 -1.62 12.91
CA ALA A 234 -16.59 -1.43 14.13
C ALA A 234 -17.39 -0.12 14.08
N ALA A 235 -16.78 0.97 13.58
CA ALA A 235 -17.45 2.25 13.41
C ALA A 235 -18.59 2.19 12.37
N SER A 236 -18.41 1.48 11.25
CA SER A 236 -19.46 1.32 10.24
C SER A 236 -20.62 0.42 10.72
N ALA A 237 -20.31 -0.62 11.50
CA ALA A 237 -21.32 -1.45 12.16
C ALA A 237 -22.14 -0.66 13.19
N ALA A 238 -21.49 0.19 13.99
CA ALA A 238 -22.18 1.06 14.95
C ALA A 238 -23.09 2.09 14.24
N ALA A 239 -22.64 2.67 13.13
CA ALA A 239 -23.44 3.60 12.33
C ALA A 239 -24.67 2.90 11.72
N THR A 240 -24.52 1.66 11.26
CA THR A 240 -25.62 0.89 10.68
C THR A 240 -26.65 0.51 11.76
N ALA A 241 -26.21 0.06 12.94
CA ALA A 241 -27.09 -0.25 14.06
C ALA A 241 -27.88 0.99 14.55
N SER A 242 -27.25 2.16 14.56
CA SER A 242 -27.92 3.42 14.89
C SER A 242 -29.00 3.78 13.87
N ALA A 243 -28.74 3.57 12.57
CA ALA A 243 -29.73 3.82 11.52
C ALA A 243 -30.92 2.85 11.58
N THR A 244 -30.69 1.57 11.91
CA THR A 244 -31.76 0.58 12.05
C THR A 244 -32.66 0.88 13.24
N ASN A 245 -32.09 1.31 14.38
CA ASN A 245 -32.87 1.73 15.54
C ASN A 245 -33.72 2.97 15.26
N ALA A 246 -33.18 3.96 14.55
CA ALA A 246 -33.93 5.15 14.14
C ALA A 246 -35.13 4.78 13.22
N ALA A 247 -34.92 3.91 12.24
CA ALA A 247 -35.98 3.43 11.36
C ALA A 247 -37.07 2.65 12.12
N THR A 248 -36.68 1.80 13.08
CA THR A 248 -37.62 1.01 13.88
C THR A 248 -38.49 1.90 14.78
N LEU A 249 -37.92 2.96 15.35
CA LEU A 249 -38.69 3.93 16.15
C LEU A 249 -39.65 4.75 15.29
N SER A 250 -39.28 5.11 14.05
CA SER A 250 -40.17 5.80 13.12
C SER A 250 -41.39 4.95 12.74
N ILE A 251 -41.18 3.67 12.40
CA ILE A 251 -42.28 2.75 12.06
C ILE A 251 -43.21 2.52 13.27
N LYS A 252 -42.63 2.42 14.48
CA LYS A 252 -43.43 2.26 15.70
C LYS A 252 -44.27 3.49 16.02
N ALA A 253 -43.75 4.69 15.80
CA ALA A 253 -44.48 5.93 15.99
C ALA A 253 -45.66 6.07 14.99
N GLU A 254 -45.46 5.70 13.72
CA GLU A 254 -46.54 5.71 12.73
C GLU A 254 -47.63 4.66 13.03
N ALA A 255 -47.24 3.48 13.54
CA ALA A 255 -48.19 2.45 13.93
C ALA A 255 -49.07 2.85 15.13
N GLU A 256 -48.53 3.58 16.12
CA GLU A 256 -49.32 4.09 17.25
C GLU A 256 -50.32 5.17 16.83
N VAL A 257 -49.94 6.04 15.88
CA VAL A 257 -50.87 7.05 15.32
C VAL A 257 -52.03 6.39 14.56
N LEU A 258 -51.76 5.29 13.84
CA LEU A 258 -52.80 4.56 13.11
C LEU A 258 -53.81 3.85 14.05
N VAL A 259 -53.34 3.36 15.21
CA VAL A 259 -54.21 2.73 16.21
C VAL A 259 -55.11 3.75 16.91
N GLN A 260 -54.64 4.97 17.15
CA GLN A 260 -55.48 6.02 17.75
C GLN A 260 -56.59 6.53 16.80
N HIS A 261 -56.36 6.51 15.49
CA HIS A 261 -57.38 6.92 14.52
C HIS A 261 -58.50 5.89 14.31
N ASN A 262 -58.28 4.60 14.62
CA ASN A 262 -59.29 3.56 14.42
C ASN A 262 -60.27 3.39 15.59
N VAL A 263 -60.07 4.05 16.73
CA VAL A 263 -60.98 3.93 17.90
C VAL A 263 -62.12 4.96 17.88
N ALA A 264 -62.06 5.99 17.03
CA ALA A 264 -63.04 7.09 17.03
C ALA A 264 -64.18 6.98 15.98
N GLY A 265 -64.26 5.89 15.21
CA GLY A 265 -65.01 5.90 13.94
C GLY A 265 -66.06 4.81 13.71
N ALA A 266 -66.63 4.18 14.74
CA ALA A 266 -67.71 3.20 14.54
C ALA A 266 -69.09 3.88 14.54
N LYS A 267 -69.54 4.38 13.38
CA LYS A 267 -70.97 4.64 13.11
C LYS A 267 -71.36 3.96 11.80
N PRO A 268 -72.30 3.01 11.81
CA PRO A 268 -72.68 2.30 10.60
C PRO A 268 -73.65 3.17 9.79
N ALA A 269 -73.28 3.50 8.56
CA ALA A 269 -74.21 4.01 7.56
C ALA A 269 -74.18 3.05 6.38
N LEU A 270 -75.28 2.30 6.24
CA LEU A 270 -75.64 1.63 5.00
C LEU A 270 -75.75 2.68 3.89
N GLY A 271 -75.17 2.38 2.73
CA GLY A 271 -75.35 3.13 1.51
C GLY A 271 -74.83 2.34 0.32
N ASP A 272 -75.75 1.70 -0.39
CA ASP A 272 -75.56 1.14 -1.74
C ASP A 272 -74.89 2.16 -2.67
N GLY A 273 -73.97 1.69 -3.52
CA GLY A 273 -73.27 2.55 -4.47
C GLY A 273 -72.40 1.78 -5.45
N VAL A 274 -73.06 1.20 -6.46
CA VAL A 274 -72.50 0.64 -7.70
C VAL A 274 -71.67 1.69 -8.46
N MET A 275 -70.52 1.27 -9.02
CA MET A 275 -69.96 1.60 -10.36
C MET A 275 -68.44 1.79 -10.33
N GLY A 276 -67.77 1.21 -11.33
CA GLY A 276 -66.48 1.71 -11.81
C GLY A 276 -65.28 0.80 -11.58
N ALA A 277 -65.28 -0.38 -12.22
CA ALA A 277 -64.02 -0.88 -12.78
C ALA A 277 -63.53 0.14 -13.81
N GLU A 278 -62.21 0.33 -13.93
CA GLU A 278 -61.39 0.58 -15.15
C GLU A 278 -60.07 1.25 -14.72
N GLY A 279 -58.92 0.77 -15.23
CA GLY A 279 -57.67 1.53 -15.20
C GLY A 279 -56.51 0.96 -14.38
N LEU A 280 -56.24 -0.34 -14.46
CA LEU A 280 -54.95 -0.90 -14.03
C LEU A 280 -53.94 -0.74 -15.19
N GLU A 281 -53.17 0.33 -15.13
CA GLU A 281 -52.12 0.65 -16.09
C GLU A 281 -50.92 -0.28 -15.86
N ILE A 282 -50.77 -1.26 -16.75
CA ILE A 282 -49.67 -2.22 -16.76
C ILE A 282 -48.42 -1.51 -17.29
N ILE A 283 -47.48 -1.20 -16.39
CA ILE A 283 -46.16 -0.69 -16.74
C ILE A 283 -45.36 -1.84 -17.38
N PRO A 284 -44.89 -1.72 -18.64
CA PRO A 284 -44.09 -2.76 -19.27
C PRO A 284 -42.67 -2.82 -18.66
N PRO A 285 -42.05 -4.01 -18.59
CA PRO A 285 -40.70 -4.17 -18.08
C PRO A 285 -39.67 -3.51 -19.01
N VAL A 286 -38.71 -2.82 -18.37
CA VAL A 286 -37.55 -2.18 -19.00
C VAL A 286 -36.70 -3.23 -19.73
N PRO A 287 -36.34 -3.02 -21.01
CA PRO A 287 -35.47 -3.95 -21.74
C PRO A 287 -34.04 -3.86 -21.19
N THR A 288 -33.54 -4.98 -20.67
CA THR A 288 -32.13 -5.21 -20.40
C THR A 288 -31.39 -5.34 -21.74
N GLY A 289 -30.74 -4.24 -22.15
CA GLY A 289 -29.88 -4.21 -23.33
C GLY A 289 -28.72 -5.19 -23.20
N SER A 290 -28.76 -6.26 -24.00
CA SER A 290 -27.64 -7.15 -24.28
C SER A 290 -26.51 -6.33 -24.91
N MET A 291 -25.42 -6.10 -24.18
CA MET A 291 -24.21 -5.51 -24.75
C MET A 291 -23.66 -6.44 -25.85
N GLY A 292 -23.68 -5.92 -27.08
CA GLY A 292 -23.11 -6.56 -28.24
C GLY A 292 -21.60 -6.78 -28.06
N LYS A 293 -21.15 -7.98 -28.43
CA LYS A 293 -19.73 -8.29 -28.61
C LYS A 293 -19.22 -7.47 -29.80
N GLY A 294 -18.56 -6.34 -29.52
CA GLY A 294 -17.80 -5.61 -30.52
C GLY A 294 -16.57 -6.42 -30.93
N GLN A 295 -16.56 -6.91 -32.17
CA GLN A 295 -15.33 -7.34 -32.83
C GLN A 295 -14.45 -6.10 -33.06
N PHE A 296 -13.30 -6.07 -32.41
CA PHE A 296 -12.21 -5.17 -32.77
C PHE A 296 -11.44 -5.80 -33.93
N GLU A 297 -11.45 -5.16 -35.10
CA GLU A 297 -10.49 -5.43 -36.16
C GLU A 297 -9.19 -4.63 -35.91
N PRO A 298 -8.00 -5.23 -36.11
CA PRO A 298 -6.73 -4.53 -35.97
C PRO A 298 -6.48 -3.62 -37.17
N ILE A 299 -6.20 -2.34 -36.89
CA ILE A 299 -5.68 -1.38 -37.87
C ILE A 299 -4.21 -1.72 -38.12
N VAL A 300 -3.90 -2.12 -39.35
CA VAL A 300 -2.53 -2.22 -39.87
C VAL A 300 -2.16 -0.83 -40.40
N LEU A 301 -1.11 -0.23 -39.85
CA LEU A 301 -0.48 0.95 -40.42
C LEU A 301 0.73 0.49 -41.25
N GLU A 302 0.70 0.78 -42.55
CA GLU A 302 1.86 0.72 -43.46
C GLU A 302 2.78 1.94 -43.26
#